data_AF-A0A4U6N6C6-F1
#
_entry.id   AF-A0A4U6N6C6-F1
#
_cell.length_a   1.000
_cell.length_b   1.000
_cell.length_c   1.000
_cell.angle_alpha   90.00
_cell.angle_beta   90.00
_cell.angle_gamma   90.00
#
_symmetry.space_group_name_H-M   'P 1'
#
loop_
_entity.id
_entity.type
_entity.pdbx_description
1 polymer ?
#
loop_
_entity_poly.entity_id
_entity_poly.type
_entity_poly.pdbx_seq_one_letter_code
_entity_poly.pdbx_strand_id
1 'polypeptide(L)'
;MASESTFDVVSKVDKQEVANALNQAQKEIAQRYDFKGVGAEVDFSGEKILMKANSEERVLAVLDVLQSKMIKRGISLKSLDTGEPYPSGKEFRLETTIKEGIAQDIAKKINKLIRDEAPKGVKSQIQGDELRVSSKSRDDLQATMALLKNFDEADLQFVNMR
;
A
#
# COMPACT_ATOMS: atom_id res chain seq x y z
N MET A 1 -22.20 -31.35 -11.30
CA MET A 1 -21.34 -30.93 -10.17
C MET A 1 -21.18 -29.43 -10.28
N ALA A 2 -21.56 -28.64 -9.28
CA ALA A 2 -21.37 -27.19 -9.35
C ALA A 2 -19.86 -26.90 -9.41
N SER A 3 -19.41 -26.21 -10.46
CA SER A 3 -18.06 -25.68 -10.55
C SER A 3 -17.84 -24.73 -9.37
N GLU A 4 -16.75 -24.92 -8.61
CA GLU A 4 -16.40 -23.97 -7.55
C GLU A 4 -16.06 -22.62 -8.19
N SER A 5 -16.65 -21.55 -7.65
CA SER A 5 -16.30 -20.18 -8.00
C SER A 5 -15.08 -19.73 -7.20
N THR A 6 -14.30 -18.82 -7.78
CA THR A 6 -13.03 -18.36 -7.22
C THR A 6 -12.80 -16.88 -7.43
N PHE A 7 -12.03 -16.25 -6.56
CA PHE A 7 -11.36 -14.98 -6.83
C PHE A 7 -9.95 -14.99 -6.25
N ASP A 8 -9.11 -14.06 -6.70
CA ASP A 8 -7.77 -13.86 -6.17
C ASP A 8 -7.74 -12.56 -5.35
N VAL A 9 -7.19 -12.63 -4.15
CA VAL A 9 -6.83 -11.47 -3.31
C VAL A 9 -5.40 -11.07 -3.68
N VAL A 10 -5.22 -9.81 -4.05
CA VAL A 10 -3.93 -9.24 -4.39
C VAL A 10 -3.70 -7.94 -3.63
N SER A 11 -2.45 -7.49 -3.56
CA SER A 11 -2.08 -6.16 -3.08
C SER A 11 -1.15 -5.56 -4.12
N LYS A 12 -1.71 -4.84 -5.10
CA LYS A 12 -0.98 -4.28 -6.24
C LYS A 12 -0.98 -2.77 -6.18
N VAL A 13 0.20 -2.19 -6.43
CA VAL A 13 0.36 -0.75 -6.55
C VAL A 13 0.76 -0.42 -7.98
N ASP A 14 0.03 0.51 -8.60
CA ASP A 14 0.37 0.98 -9.94
C ASP A 14 1.64 1.85 -9.89
N LYS A 15 2.74 1.31 -10.41
CA LYS A 15 4.07 1.96 -10.42
C LYS A 15 4.07 3.25 -11.23
N GLN A 16 3.26 3.32 -12.29
CA GLN A 16 3.14 4.54 -13.10
C GLN A 16 2.43 5.62 -12.29
N GLU A 17 1.39 5.26 -11.54
CA GLU A 17 0.71 6.20 -10.65
C GLU A 17 1.58 6.63 -9.47
N VAL A 18 2.44 5.76 -8.92
CA VAL A 18 3.44 6.14 -7.90
C VAL A 18 4.42 7.17 -8.47
N ALA A 19 4.99 6.90 -9.65
CA ALA A 19 5.90 7.85 -10.30
C ALA A 19 5.21 9.19 -10.59
N ASN A 20 3.94 9.15 -11.02
CA ASN A 20 3.14 10.35 -11.24
C ASN A 20 2.89 11.13 -9.93
N ALA A 21 2.58 10.44 -8.83
CA ALA A 21 2.40 11.03 -7.51
C ALA A 21 3.69 11.70 -7.03
N LEU A 22 4.82 11.02 -7.17
CA LEU A 22 6.15 11.55 -6.81
C LEU A 22 6.49 12.81 -7.62
N ASN A 23 6.32 12.76 -8.94
CA ASN A 23 6.56 13.92 -9.82
C ASN A 23 5.68 15.12 -9.44
N GLN A 24 4.44 14.88 -9.00
CA GLN A 24 3.56 15.95 -8.53
C GLN A 24 3.98 16.48 -7.16
N ALA A 25 4.48 15.63 -6.27
CA ALA A 25 4.99 16.03 -4.97
C ALA A 25 6.23 16.92 -5.13
N GLN A 26 7.18 16.52 -6.00
CA GLN A 26 8.36 17.32 -6.36
C GLN A 26 7.99 18.72 -6.84
N LYS A 27 7.03 18.83 -7.77
CA LYS A 27 6.56 20.12 -8.29
C LYS A 27 5.92 21.00 -7.21
N GLU A 28 5.10 20.41 -6.34
CA GLU A 28 4.47 21.15 -5.25
C GLU A 28 5.48 21.64 -4.22
N ILE A 29 6.43 20.78 -3.82
CA ILE A 29 7.50 21.13 -2.89
C ILE A 29 8.33 22.30 -3.42
N ALA A 30 8.71 22.26 -4.71
CA ALA A 30 9.48 23.33 -5.35
C ALA A 30 8.75 24.68 -5.39
N GLN A 31 7.41 24.68 -5.41
CA GLN A 31 6.59 25.90 -5.51
C GLN A 31 6.21 26.48 -4.14
N ARG A 32 6.18 25.64 -3.10
CA ARG A 32 5.80 26.03 -1.73
C ARG A 32 6.82 26.96 -1.09
N TYR A 33 6.34 28.13 -0.64
CA TYR A 33 7.19 29.16 -0.03
C TYR A 33 7.86 28.67 1.26
N ASP A 34 7.13 27.91 2.05
CA ASP A 34 7.62 27.34 3.30
C ASP A 34 8.73 26.32 3.07
N PHE A 35 8.88 25.73 1.89
CA PHE A 35 10.00 24.83 1.56
C PHE A 35 11.22 25.52 0.91
N LYS A 36 11.18 26.84 0.72
CA LYS A 36 12.33 27.58 0.17
C LYS A 36 13.49 27.63 1.16
N GLY A 37 14.68 27.30 0.67
CA GLY A 37 15.94 27.45 1.43
C GLY A 37 16.17 26.41 2.53
N VAL A 38 15.36 25.35 2.59
CA VAL A 38 15.42 24.35 3.66
C VAL A 38 15.77 22.94 3.21
N GLY A 39 16.23 22.79 1.95
CA GLY A 39 16.65 21.50 1.40
C GLY A 39 15.52 20.47 1.30
N ALA A 40 14.27 20.93 1.20
CA ALA A 40 13.11 20.05 1.06
C ALA A 40 13.13 19.35 -0.30
N GLU A 41 13.21 18.03 -0.30
CA GLU A 41 13.33 17.20 -1.51
C GLU A 41 12.59 15.88 -1.30
N VAL A 42 12.04 15.33 -2.39
CA VAL A 42 11.53 13.96 -2.44
C VAL A 42 11.94 13.33 -3.78
N ASP A 43 12.58 12.17 -3.76
CA ASP A 43 13.01 11.49 -4.98
C ASP A 43 13.12 9.97 -4.78
N PHE A 44 13.19 9.21 -5.87
CA PHE A 44 13.59 7.82 -5.83
C PHE A 44 15.08 7.68 -5.51
N SER A 45 15.40 6.74 -4.63
CA SER A 45 16.74 6.32 -4.26
C SER A 45 16.81 4.81 -4.31
N GLY A 46 17.10 4.26 -5.50
CA GLY A 46 16.98 2.83 -5.76
C GLY A 46 15.52 2.38 -5.69
N GLU A 47 15.22 1.43 -4.80
CA GLU A 47 13.85 0.93 -4.57
C GLU A 47 13.08 1.72 -3.51
N LYS A 48 13.70 2.75 -2.91
CA LYS A 48 13.11 3.58 -1.86
C LYS A 48 12.72 4.95 -2.41
N ILE A 49 11.80 5.62 -1.74
CA ILE A 49 11.58 7.07 -1.87
C ILE A 49 12.27 7.73 -0.69
N LEU A 50 13.22 8.61 -0.99
CA LEU A 50 13.98 9.37 -0.01
C LEU A 50 13.42 10.80 0.06
N MET A 51 13.10 11.24 1.26
CA MET A 51 12.71 12.60 1.59
C MET A 51 13.80 13.24 2.42
N LYS A 52 14.04 14.53 2.19
CA LYS A 52 15.03 15.32 2.93
C LYS A 52 14.46 16.68 3.30
N ALA A 53 14.91 17.23 4.42
CA ALA A 53 14.73 18.63 4.80
C ALA A 53 15.71 19.01 5.91
N ASN A 54 15.81 20.28 6.29
CA ASN A 54 16.71 20.73 7.36
C ASN A 54 16.20 20.50 8.79
N SER A 55 14.99 19.98 8.97
CA SER A 55 14.44 19.61 10.28
C SER A 55 13.49 18.42 10.17
N GLU A 56 13.24 17.76 11.29
CA GLU A 56 12.31 16.63 11.39
C GLU A 56 10.89 17.02 10.99
N GLU A 57 10.40 18.16 11.49
CA GLU A 57 9.05 18.64 11.18
C GLU A 57 8.88 18.92 9.69
N ARG A 58 9.94 19.38 9.02
CA ARG A 58 9.89 19.67 7.59
C ARG A 58 9.98 18.42 6.73
N VAL A 59 10.72 17.39 7.15
CA VAL A 59 10.74 16.13 6.38
C VAL A 59 9.39 15.41 6.53
N LEU A 60 8.72 15.52 7.67
CA LEU A 60 7.34 15.07 7.85
C LEU A 60 6.36 15.87 6.99
N ALA A 61 6.52 17.19 6.88
CA ALA A 61 5.70 17.99 5.97
C ALA A 61 5.91 17.61 4.49
N VAL A 62 7.11 17.14 4.11
CA VAL A 62 7.38 16.58 2.77
C VAL A 62 6.63 15.25 2.59
N LEU A 63 6.63 14.37 3.60
CA LEU A 63 5.84 13.14 3.60
C LEU A 63 4.35 13.44 3.39
N ASP A 64 3.79 14.43 4.09
CA ASP A 64 2.37 14.80 3.96
C ASP A 64 2.00 15.18 2.51
N VAL A 65 2.89 15.91 1.83
CA VAL A 65 2.70 16.24 0.41
C VAL A 65 2.68 14.98 -0.44
N LEU A 66 3.65 14.08 -0.24
CA LEU A 66 3.72 12.83 -0.98
C LEU A 66 2.45 11.98 -0.78
N GLN A 67 2.02 11.81 0.47
CA GLN A 67 0.81 11.06 0.82
C GLN A 67 -0.45 11.67 0.19
N SER A 68 -0.58 13.00 0.22
CA SER A 68 -1.68 13.71 -0.44
C SER A 68 -1.71 13.45 -1.96
N LYS A 69 -0.55 13.40 -2.63
CA LYS A 69 -0.47 13.05 -4.06
C LYS A 69 -0.83 11.59 -4.33
N MET A 70 -0.40 10.68 -3.47
CA MET A 70 -0.73 9.25 -3.59
C MET A 70 -2.24 9.01 -3.46
N ILE A 71 -2.89 9.61 -2.45
CA ILE A 71 -4.35 9.48 -2.28
C ILE A 71 -5.10 10.00 -3.50
N LYS A 72 -4.71 11.17 -4.04
CA LYS A 72 -5.33 11.75 -5.24
C LYS A 72 -5.18 10.87 -6.50
N ARG A 73 -4.24 9.94 -6.47
CA ARG A 73 -3.94 8.96 -7.52
C ARG A 73 -4.55 7.59 -7.25
N GLY A 74 -5.36 7.46 -6.18
CA GLY A 74 -5.98 6.19 -5.80
C GLY A 74 -5.01 5.20 -5.16
N ILE A 75 -3.83 5.64 -4.73
CA ILE A 75 -2.85 4.80 -4.04
C ILE A 75 -3.14 4.85 -2.55
N SER A 76 -3.41 3.68 -1.97
CA SER A 76 -3.67 3.53 -0.53
C SER A 76 -2.41 3.78 0.28
N LEU A 77 -2.48 4.58 1.34
CA LEU A 77 -1.33 4.80 2.22
C LEU A 77 -0.89 3.53 2.98
N LYS A 78 -1.75 2.50 3.04
CA LYS A 78 -1.39 1.17 3.56
C LYS A 78 -0.26 0.52 2.74
N SER A 79 -0.05 0.95 1.50
CA SER A 79 1.05 0.49 0.67
C SER A 79 2.39 1.18 0.99
N LEU A 80 2.44 2.14 1.91
CA LEU A 80 3.69 2.76 2.33
C LEU A 80 4.25 2.06 3.56
N ASP A 81 5.51 1.63 3.47
CA ASP A 81 6.34 1.37 4.65
C ASP A 81 7.14 2.63 4.91
N THR A 82 6.72 3.45 5.87
CA THR A 82 7.43 4.69 6.20
C THR A 82 8.25 4.45 7.46
N GLY A 83 9.56 4.69 7.39
CA GLY A 83 10.44 4.63 8.57
C GLY A 83 10.24 5.83 9.50
N GLU A 84 11.17 5.99 10.45
CA GLU A 84 11.25 7.19 11.28
C GLU A 84 12.24 8.20 10.67
N PRO A 85 11.98 9.52 10.79
CA PRO A 85 12.97 10.53 10.44
C PRO A 85 14.28 10.33 11.20
N TYR A 86 15.41 10.53 10.51
CA TYR A 86 16.73 10.39 11.12
C TYR A 86 17.68 11.53 10.69
N PRO A 87 18.58 11.99 11.58
CA PRO A 87 19.54 13.02 11.25
C PRO A 87 20.64 12.49 10.30
N SER A 88 21.04 13.32 9.34
CA SER A 88 22.12 13.04 8.38
C SER A 88 22.86 14.34 8.06
N GLY A 89 23.97 14.58 8.78
CA GLY A 89 24.74 15.81 8.64
C GLY A 89 23.95 17.05 9.10
N LYS A 90 23.61 17.94 8.15
CA LYS A 90 22.81 19.15 8.40
C LYS A 90 21.33 18.99 8.05
N GLU A 91 20.92 17.79 7.66
CA GLU A 91 19.57 17.47 7.19
C GLU A 91 18.95 16.36 8.02
N PHE A 92 17.65 16.26 7.97
CA PHE A 92 16.86 15.08 8.33
C PHE A 92 16.46 14.35 7.07
N ARG A 93 16.48 13.02 7.15
CA ARG A 93 16.07 12.12 6.09
C ARG A 93 14.94 11.25 6.56
N LEU A 94 14.06 10.91 5.63
CA LEU A 94 13.02 9.93 5.85
C LEU A 94 12.94 9.03 4.62
N GLU A 95 12.93 7.73 4.85
CA GLU A 95 12.82 6.73 3.80
C GLU A 95 11.46 6.07 3.87
N THR A 96 10.84 5.90 2.70
CA THR A 96 9.66 5.07 2.55
C THR A 96 9.80 4.11 1.38
N THR A 97 9.20 2.93 1.50
CA THR A 97 9.11 1.94 0.42
C THR A 97 7.66 1.67 0.06
N ILE A 98 7.44 1.19 -1.16
CA ILE A 98 6.13 0.73 -1.60
C ILE A 98 6.02 -0.77 -1.33
N LYS A 99 5.05 -1.19 -0.51
CA LYS A 99 4.67 -2.58 -0.32
C LYS A 99 3.85 -3.04 -1.53
N GLU A 100 4.37 -4.02 -2.26
CA GLU A 100 3.70 -4.69 -3.37
C GLU A 100 3.63 -6.19 -3.09
N GLY A 101 2.53 -6.82 -3.50
CA GLY A 101 2.24 -8.23 -3.22
C GLY A 101 1.75 -8.47 -1.79
N ILE A 102 1.32 -9.70 -1.53
CA ILE A 102 0.95 -10.17 -0.20
C ILE A 102 2.12 -10.96 0.39
N ALA A 103 2.86 -10.33 1.30
CA ALA A 103 3.94 -10.99 2.03
C ALA A 103 3.42 -12.22 2.80
N GLN A 104 4.29 -13.22 3.02
CA GLN A 104 3.87 -14.53 3.56
C GLN A 104 3.21 -14.44 4.95
N ASP A 105 3.67 -13.52 5.79
CA ASP A 105 3.10 -13.23 7.10
C ASP A 105 1.69 -12.63 6.98
N ILE A 106 1.49 -11.66 6.09
CA ILE A 106 0.16 -11.09 5.78
C ILE A 106 -0.76 -12.16 5.19
N ALA A 107 -0.27 -12.98 4.26
CA ALA A 107 -1.02 -14.05 3.64
C ALA A 107 -1.53 -15.08 4.67
N LYS A 108 -0.70 -15.39 5.69
CA LYS A 108 -1.09 -16.25 6.81
C LYS A 108 -2.17 -15.60 7.68
N LYS A 109 -2.09 -14.29 7.94
CA LYS A 109 -3.13 -13.55 8.68
C LYS A 109 -4.46 -13.53 7.94
N ILE A 110 -4.45 -13.26 6.63
CA ILE A 110 -5.65 -13.31 5.79
C ILE A 110 -6.25 -14.72 5.79
N ASN A 111 -5.43 -15.76 5.63
CA ASN A 111 -5.90 -17.15 5.71
C ASN A 111 -6.56 -17.48 7.05
N LYS A 112 -5.98 -17.01 8.15
CA LYS A 112 -6.54 -17.20 9.49
C LYS A 112 -7.88 -16.47 9.61
N LEU A 113 -7.95 -15.22 9.17
CA LEU A 113 -9.19 -14.43 9.17
C LEU A 113 -10.31 -15.12 8.37
N ILE A 114 -10.01 -15.62 7.16
CA ILE A 114 -10.98 -16.36 6.36
C ILE A 114 -11.45 -17.63 7.08
N ARG A 115 -10.52 -18.38 7.70
CA ARG A 115 -10.86 -19.60 8.43
C ARG A 115 -11.76 -19.33 9.63
N ASP A 116 -11.48 -18.25 10.35
CA ASP A 116 -12.13 -17.95 11.64
C ASP A 116 -13.48 -17.25 11.44
N GLU A 117 -13.63 -16.42 10.40
CA GLU A 117 -14.78 -15.50 10.25
C GLU A 117 -15.58 -15.63 8.94
N ALA A 118 -15.04 -16.23 7.87
CA ALA A 118 -15.78 -16.35 6.61
C ALA A 118 -16.88 -17.44 6.68
N PRO A 119 -17.89 -17.40 5.78
CA PRO A 119 -18.91 -18.44 5.71
C PRO A 119 -18.35 -19.85 5.56
N LYS A 120 -19.02 -20.81 6.20
CA LYS A 120 -18.61 -22.22 6.19
C LYS A 120 -18.63 -22.77 4.77
N GLY A 121 -17.47 -23.19 4.28
CA GLY A 121 -17.30 -23.74 2.93
C GLY A 121 -16.35 -22.92 2.06
N VAL A 122 -16.03 -21.69 2.47
CA VAL A 122 -14.96 -20.90 1.86
C VAL A 122 -13.61 -21.51 2.20
N LYS A 123 -12.75 -21.62 1.19
CA LYS A 123 -11.36 -22.08 1.33
C LYS A 123 -10.43 -21.04 0.73
N SER A 124 -9.20 -21.00 1.22
CA SER A 124 -8.17 -20.11 0.70
C SER A 124 -6.82 -20.81 0.56
N GLN A 125 -6.04 -20.40 -0.44
CA GLN A 125 -4.74 -20.96 -0.77
C GLN A 125 -3.77 -19.82 -1.12
N ILE A 126 -2.58 -19.82 -0.52
CA ILE A 126 -1.49 -18.89 -0.87
C ILE A 126 -0.86 -19.36 -2.18
N GLN A 127 -0.74 -18.46 -3.16
CA GLN A 127 -0.13 -18.69 -4.47
C GLN A 127 0.90 -17.60 -4.74
N GLY A 128 2.15 -17.81 -4.30
CA GLY A 128 3.18 -16.78 -4.38
C GLY A 128 2.85 -15.58 -3.50
N ASP A 129 2.65 -14.43 -4.14
CA ASP A 129 2.29 -13.13 -3.55
C ASP A 129 0.78 -12.82 -3.63
N GLU A 130 -0.05 -13.80 -3.98
CA GLU A 130 -1.51 -13.69 -4.06
C GLU A 130 -2.21 -14.77 -3.22
N LEU A 131 -3.50 -14.58 -2.93
CA LEU A 131 -4.34 -15.57 -2.23
C LEU A 131 -5.54 -15.95 -3.08
N ARG A 132 -5.65 -17.22 -3.51
CA ARG A 132 -6.86 -17.71 -4.16
C ARG A 132 -7.90 -18.11 -3.14
N VAL A 133 -9.11 -17.60 -3.27
CA VAL A 133 -10.28 -17.94 -2.43
C VAL A 133 -11.30 -18.67 -3.29
N SER A 134 -11.85 -19.77 -2.79
CA SER A 134 -12.84 -20.59 -3.50
C SER A 134 -14.05 -20.95 -2.64
N SER A 135 -15.22 -21.07 -3.27
CA SER A 135 -16.46 -21.55 -2.66
C SER A 135 -17.43 -22.05 -3.73
N LYS A 136 -18.40 -22.88 -3.33
CA LYS A 136 -19.55 -23.26 -4.16
C LYS A 136 -20.64 -22.18 -4.20
N SER A 137 -20.61 -21.25 -3.26
CA SER A 137 -21.58 -20.16 -3.11
C SER A 137 -20.93 -18.83 -3.50
N ARG A 138 -21.50 -18.13 -4.48
CA ARG A 138 -21.05 -16.78 -4.86
C ARG A 138 -21.33 -15.75 -3.77
N ASP A 139 -22.42 -15.94 -3.01
CA ASP A 139 -22.79 -15.07 -1.90
C ASP A 139 -21.76 -15.17 -0.77
N ASP A 140 -21.24 -16.37 -0.51
CA ASP A 140 -20.17 -16.57 0.48
C ASP A 140 -18.87 -15.87 0.05
N LEU A 141 -18.56 -15.88 -1.24
CA LEU A 141 -17.42 -15.13 -1.78
C LEU A 141 -17.62 -13.62 -1.63
N GLN A 142 -18.82 -13.09 -1.89
CA GLN A 142 -19.12 -11.67 -1.67
C GLN A 142 -19.01 -11.29 -0.19
N ALA A 143 -19.52 -12.12 0.72
CA ALA A 143 -19.37 -11.92 2.16
C ALA A 143 -17.89 -11.94 2.60
N THR A 144 -17.10 -12.84 2.01
CA THR A 144 -15.65 -12.90 2.27
C THR A 144 -14.93 -11.67 1.75
N MET A 145 -15.28 -11.16 0.56
CA MET A 145 -14.73 -9.89 0.06
C MET A 145 -15.06 -8.73 1.00
N ALA A 146 -16.30 -8.66 1.52
CA ALA A 146 -16.69 -7.63 2.48
C ALA A 146 -15.91 -7.71 3.80
N LEU A 147 -15.69 -8.92 4.32
CA LEU A 147 -14.84 -9.17 5.49
C LEU A 147 -13.40 -8.65 5.25
N LEU A 148 -12.81 -9.04 4.13
CA LEU A 148 -11.42 -8.71 3.80
C LEU A 148 -11.19 -7.23 3.47
N LYS A 149 -12.23 -6.48 3.03
CA LYS A 149 -12.12 -5.03 2.86
C LYS A 149 -11.79 -4.28 4.15
N ASN A 150 -12.11 -4.85 5.31
CA ASN A 150 -11.81 -4.27 6.63
C ASN A 150 -10.41 -4.68 7.15
N PHE A 151 -9.60 -5.36 6.33
CA PHE A 151 -8.25 -5.73 6.73
C PHE A 151 -7.34 -4.50 6.75
N ASP A 152 -6.73 -4.21 7.91
CA ASP A 152 -6.01 -2.96 8.12
C ASP A 152 -4.53 -2.98 7.75
N GLU A 153 -3.94 -4.17 7.65
CA GLU A 153 -2.49 -4.29 7.45
C GLU A 153 -2.05 -4.24 5.98
N ALA A 154 -2.99 -4.33 5.03
CA ALA A 154 -2.69 -4.25 3.60
C ALA A 154 -3.88 -3.70 2.81
N ASP A 155 -3.60 -3.09 1.66
CA ASP A 155 -4.62 -2.71 0.69
C ASP A 155 -4.94 -3.90 -0.22
N LEU A 156 -6.14 -4.47 -0.06
CA LEU A 156 -6.53 -5.70 -0.75
C LEU A 156 -7.45 -5.39 -1.93
N GLN A 157 -7.09 -5.90 -3.11
CA GLN A 157 -7.95 -5.91 -4.30
C GLN A 157 -8.41 -7.33 -4.60
N PHE A 158 -9.62 -7.45 -5.13
CA PHE A 158 -10.24 -8.74 -5.47
C PHE A 158 -10.39 -8.83 -6.98
N VAL A 159 -9.65 -9.73 -7.60
CA VAL A 159 -9.55 -9.87 -9.06
C VAL A 159 -9.87 -11.30 -9.49
N ASN A 160 -9.91 -11.53 -10.81
CA ASN A 160 -10.09 -12.85 -11.39
C ASN A 160 -11.33 -13.62 -10.89
N MET A 161 -12.46 -12.92 -10.65
CA MET A 161 -13.70 -13.56 -10.23
C MET A 161 -14.23 -14.50 -11.33
N ARG A 162 -14.38 -15.78 -10.99
CA ARG A 162 -14.82 -16.86 -11.89
C ARG A 162 -15.89 -17.72 -11.22
#